data_AF-X1BU06-F1
#
_entry.id   AF-X1BU06-F1
#
_cell.length_a   1.000
_cell.length_b   1.000
_cell.length_c   1.000
_cell.angle_alpha   90.00
_cell.angle_beta   90.00
_cell.angle_gamma   90.00
#
_symmetry.space_group_name_H-M   'P 1'
#
loop_
_entity.id
_entity.type
_entity.pdbx_description
1 polymer ?
#
loop_
_entity_poly.entity_id
_entity_poly.type
_entity_poly.pdbx_seq_one_letter_code
_entity_poly.pdbx_strand_id
1 'polypeptide(L)'
;MKKSPYDIVFTKGVALINDNFPEFIKKFFPSTDISSTAVIPLFSKFEIIGSINMIFRNTKSLSPEEMELIITIGLELGTAIERMQNKEELRQSEIKNNILFEHIPFSIFKISKHGILLEIKLDKKIKAIMEQMFESKNFIGKHMSNLLPSDTTDAVQEKIEQALKDNESKEMKIILSIKDNQIIFQSNIVPLGDNEVLVFLQNLTRTW
;
A
#
# COMPACT_ATOMS: atom_id res chain seq x y z
N MET A 1 -26.87 -24.70 -1.99
CA MET A 1 -27.14 -23.44 -2.74
C MET A 1 -27.67 -23.80 -4.11
N LYS A 2 -28.74 -23.13 -4.59
CA LYS A 2 -29.16 -23.25 -6.00
C LYS A 2 -28.04 -22.66 -6.87
N LYS A 3 -27.55 -23.44 -7.83
CA LYS A 3 -26.58 -22.99 -8.85
C LYS A 3 -27.15 -21.79 -9.61
N SER A 4 -26.34 -20.76 -9.86
CA SER A 4 -26.79 -19.64 -10.69
C SER A 4 -27.04 -20.17 -12.11
N PRO A 5 -28.12 -19.76 -12.79
CA PRO A 5 -28.35 -20.18 -14.17
C PRO A 5 -27.17 -19.83 -15.08
N TYR A 6 -26.36 -18.82 -14.72
CA TYR A 6 -25.19 -18.36 -15.48
C TYR A 6 -23.86 -18.96 -15.01
N ASP A 7 -23.87 -20.02 -14.20
CA ASP A 7 -22.63 -20.63 -13.65
C ASP A 7 -21.59 -20.93 -14.73
N ILE A 8 -22.00 -21.32 -15.94
CA ILE A 8 -21.07 -21.65 -17.03
C ILE A 8 -20.25 -20.42 -17.50
N VAL A 9 -20.80 -19.21 -17.38
CA VAL A 9 -20.10 -17.96 -17.68
C VAL A 9 -18.97 -17.77 -16.67
N PHE A 10 -19.27 -17.95 -15.38
CA PHE A 10 -18.33 -17.69 -14.28
C PHE A 10 -17.36 -18.83 -13.98
N THR A 11 -17.67 -20.06 -14.41
CA THR A 11 -16.84 -21.24 -14.14
C THR A 11 -16.07 -21.73 -15.36
N LYS A 12 -16.63 -21.55 -16.56
CA LYS A 12 -16.03 -22.03 -17.81
C LYS A 12 -15.64 -20.91 -18.77
N GLY A 13 -15.96 -19.65 -18.45
CA GLY A 13 -15.66 -18.52 -19.32
C GLY A 13 -16.42 -18.56 -20.65
N VAL A 14 -17.55 -19.28 -20.71
CA VAL A 14 -18.35 -19.41 -21.93
C VAL A 14 -19.40 -18.31 -21.96
N ALA A 15 -19.36 -17.46 -22.98
CA ALA A 15 -20.41 -16.46 -23.22
C ALA A 15 -21.75 -17.15 -23.51
N LEU A 16 -22.81 -16.68 -22.85
CA LEU A 16 -24.17 -17.19 -23.02
C LEU A 16 -25.06 -16.16 -23.70
N ILE A 17 -25.72 -16.59 -24.77
CA ILE A 17 -26.49 -15.75 -25.71
C ILE A 17 -27.67 -16.58 -26.20
N ASN A 18 -28.76 -15.95 -26.63
CA ASN A 18 -30.01 -16.59 -27.04
C ASN A 18 -29.86 -17.94 -27.75
N ASP A 19 -28.99 -17.99 -28.75
CA ASP A 19 -28.82 -19.15 -29.62
C ASP A 19 -28.08 -20.31 -28.94
N ASN A 20 -27.21 -20.02 -27.96
CA ASN A 20 -26.43 -21.03 -27.23
C ASN A 20 -26.87 -21.23 -25.77
N PHE A 21 -27.97 -20.58 -25.32
CA PHE A 21 -28.53 -20.81 -24.00
C PHE A 21 -29.00 -22.28 -23.87
N PRO A 22 -28.55 -23.00 -22.81
CA PRO A 22 -29.16 -24.26 -22.43
C PRO A 22 -30.68 -24.16 -22.27
N GLU A 23 -31.42 -25.20 -22.66
CA GLU A 23 -32.89 -25.25 -22.60
C GLU A 23 -33.47 -24.93 -21.21
N PHE A 24 -32.78 -25.33 -20.14
CA PHE A 24 -33.22 -25.01 -18.78
C PHE A 24 -33.10 -23.51 -18.45
N ILE A 25 -32.16 -22.79 -19.07
CA ILE A 25 -32.00 -21.34 -18.91
C ILE A 25 -33.11 -20.59 -19.64
N LYS A 26 -33.53 -21.06 -20.83
CA LYS A 26 -34.60 -20.44 -21.62
C LYS A 26 -35.91 -20.27 -20.83
N LYS A 27 -36.18 -21.17 -19.87
CA LYS A 27 -37.36 -21.13 -18.99
C LYS A 27 -37.40 -19.94 -18.02
N PHE A 28 -36.28 -19.23 -17.82
CA PHE A 28 -36.20 -18.04 -16.97
C PHE A 28 -36.50 -16.73 -17.71
N PHE A 29 -36.60 -16.78 -19.05
CA PHE A 29 -36.93 -15.63 -19.89
C PHE A 29 -38.28 -15.73 -20.64
N PRO A 30 -39.37 -16.27 -20.05
CA PRO A 30 -40.63 -16.32 -20.76
C PRO A 30 -41.30 -14.93 -20.79
N SER A 31 -41.70 -14.48 -21.98
CA SER A 31 -42.71 -13.43 -22.20
C SER A 31 -42.43 -11.97 -21.80
N THR A 32 -41.17 -11.56 -21.55
CA THR A 32 -40.84 -10.14 -21.47
C THR A 32 -40.60 -9.56 -22.88
N ASP A 33 -40.81 -8.26 -23.10
CA ASP A 33 -40.43 -7.50 -24.32
C ASP A 33 -38.92 -7.59 -24.65
N ILE A 34 -38.16 -8.43 -23.95
CA ILE A 34 -36.75 -8.72 -24.17
C ILE A 34 -36.69 -9.94 -25.06
N SER A 35 -36.40 -9.69 -26.33
CA SER A 35 -36.31 -10.75 -27.32
C SER A 35 -34.91 -11.35 -27.44
N SER A 36 -33.87 -10.65 -26.95
CA SER A 36 -32.48 -11.12 -26.98
C SER A 36 -31.66 -10.63 -25.78
N THR A 37 -30.64 -11.38 -25.36
CA THR A 37 -29.76 -11.19 -24.20
C THR A 37 -28.40 -11.82 -24.47
N ALA A 38 -27.33 -11.17 -24.02
CA ALA A 38 -25.98 -11.73 -24.01
C ALA A 38 -25.33 -11.51 -22.64
N VAL A 39 -24.73 -12.57 -22.10
CA VAL A 39 -23.99 -12.59 -20.84
C VAL A 39 -22.56 -13.02 -21.17
N ILE A 40 -21.64 -12.06 -21.05
CA ILE A 40 -20.28 -12.21 -21.56
C ILE A 40 -19.31 -12.10 -20.40
N PRO A 41 -18.43 -13.08 -20.18
CA PRO A 41 -17.48 -13.03 -19.08
C PRO A 41 -16.48 -11.88 -19.26
N LEU A 42 -16.16 -11.21 -18.15
CA LEU A 42 -15.03 -10.29 -18.07
C LEU A 42 -13.83 -11.05 -17.54
N PHE A 43 -12.74 -11.06 -18.30
CA PHE A 43 -11.51 -11.71 -17.87
C PHE A 43 -10.48 -10.69 -17.41
N SER A 44 -9.75 -11.07 -16.37
CA SER A 44 -8.46 -10.51 -16.05
C SER A 44 -7.43 -11.65 -16.07
N LYS A 45 -6.45 -11.59 -16.97
CA LYS A 45 -5.46 -12.65 -17.19
C LYS A 45 -6.13 -14.02 -17.41
N PHE A 46 -6.15 -14.89 -16.40
CA PHE A 46 -6.72 -16.24 -16.45
C PHE A 46 -7.96 -16.41 -15.55
N GLU A 47 -8.47 -15.32 -14.96
CA GLU A 47 -9.59 -15.34 -14.02
C GLU A 47 -10.79 -14.55 -14.53
N ILE A 48 -11.98 -15.03 -14.18
CA ILE A 48 -13.25 -14.36 -14.50
C ILE A 48 -13.60 -13.43 -13.35
N ILE A 49 -13.56 -12.13 -13.59
CA ILE A 49 -13.78 -11.10 -12.58
C ILE A 49 -15.22 -10.56 -12.58
N GLY A 50 -16.02 -10.96 -13.56
CA GLY A 50 -17.40 -10.49 -13.69
C GLY A 50 -18.04 -10.87 -15.03
N SER A 51 -19.08 -10.13 -15.40
CA SER A 51 -19.76 -10.30 -16.69
C SER A 51 -20.37 -9.00 -17.21
N ILE A 52 -20.45 -8.85 -18.53
CA ILE A 52 -21.23 -7.82 -19.21
C ILE A 52 -22.63 -8.38 -19.50
N ASN A 53 -23.60 -7.70 -18.89
CA ASN A 53 -25.05 -7.83 -19.06
C ASN A 53 -25.59 -7.09 -20.29
N MET A 54 -25.89 -7.72 -21.43
CA MET A 54 -26.56 -7.05 -22.55
C MET A 54 -27.98 -7.56 -22.74
N ILE A 55 -28.94 -6.64 -22.90
CA ILE A 55 -30.36 -6.93 -23.06
C ILE A 55 -30.87 -6.14 -24.26
N PHE A 56 -31.58 -6.82 -25.17
CA PHE A 56 -32.09 -6.25 -26.41
C PHE A 56 -33.63 -6.25 -26.42
N ARG A 57 -34.22 -5.10 -26.81
CA ARG A 57 -35.67 -4.90 -26.89
C ARG A 57 -36.32 -5.60 -28.09
N ASN A 58 -35.57 -5.83 -29.16
CA ASN A 58 -36.06 -6.53 -30.36
C ASN A 58 -35.26 -7.81 -30.58
N THR A 59 -35.81 -8.74 -31.35
CA THR A 59 -35.12 -9.98 -31.74
C THR A 59 -33.85 -9.60 -32.51
N LYS A 60 -32.70 -9.68 -31.84
CA LYS A 60 -31.38 -9.47 -32.45
C LYS A 60 -30.58 -10.76 -32.35
N SER A 61 -30.23 -11.32 -33.52
CA SER A 61 -29.14 -12.28 -33.62
C SER A 61 -27.84 -11.49 -33.76
N LEU A 62 -26.82 -11.88 -32.98
CA LEU A 62 -25.50 -11.27 -33.05
C LEU A 62 -24.69 -11.98 -34.13
N SER A 63 -24.12 -11.23 -35.07
CA SER A 63 -23.21 -11.83 -36.05
C SER A 63 -21.92 -12.33 -35.38
N PRO A 64 -21.17 -13.25 -36.02
CA PRO A 64 -19.85 -13.65 -35.53
C PRO A 64 -18.89 -12.46 -35.30
N GLU A 65 -18.94 -11.45 -36.15
CA GLU A 65 -18.10 -10.25 -36.04
C GLU A 65 -18.52 -9.37 -34.86
N GLU A 66 -19.83 -9.19 -34.66
CA GLU A 66 -20.35 -8.51 -33.45
C GLU A 66 -19.94 -9.28 -32.19
N MET A 67 -19.93 -10.62 -32.24
CA MET A 67 -19.50 -11.46 -31.13
C MET A 67 -18.04 -11.23 -30.77
N GLU A 68 -17.16 -11.28 -31.76
CA GLU A 68 -15.73 -11.09 -31.60
C GLU A 68 -15.43 -9.70 -31.04
N LEU A 69 -16.13 -8.67 -31.54
CA LEU A 69 -16.01 -7.31 -31.02
C LEU A 69 -16.41 -7.24 -29.54
N ILE A 70 -17.54 -7.83 -29.15
CA ILE A 70 -17.99 -7.74 -27.76
C ILE A 70 -17.08 -8.53 -26.82
N ILE A 71 -16.59 -9.70 -27.24
CA ILE A 71 -15.58 -10.46 -26.48
C ILE A 71 -14.32 -9.62 -26.29
N THR A 72 -13.84 -8.97 -27.36
CA THR A 72 -12.68 -8.07 -27.30
C THR A 72 -12.89 -6.94 -26.31
N ILE A 73 -14.06 -6.28 -26.35
CA ILE A 73 -14.43 -5.25 -25.38
C ILE A 73 -14.47 -5.81 -23.95
N GLY A 74 -14.97 -7.03 -23.76
CA GLY A 74 -14.97 -7.70 -22.46
C GLY A 74 -13.58 -7.96 -21.89
N LEU A 75 -12.63 -8.35 -22.74
CA LEU A 75 -11.22 -8.54 -22.36
C LEU A 75 -10.56 -7.21 -21.97
N GLU A 76 -10.77 -6.16 -22.76
CA GLU A 76 -10.23 -4.82 -22.49
C GLU A 76 -10.81 -4.22 -21.21
N LEU A 77 -12.14 -4.34 -21.01
CA LEU A 77 -12.80 -3.86 -19.81
C LEU A 77 -12.36 -4.63 -18.56
N GLY A 78 -12.19 -5.94 -18.65
CA GLY A 78 -11.69 -6.73 -17.52
C GLY A 78 -10.28 -6.29 -17.08
N THR A 79 -9.39 -6.06 -18.06
CA THR A 79 -8.05 -5.52 -17.81
C THR A 79 -8.09 -4.11 -17.20
N ALA A 80 -8.96 -3.23 -17.69
CA ALA A 80 -9.11 -1.88 -17.17
C ALA A 80 -9.66 -1.85 -15.74
N ILE A 81 -10.65 -2.69 -15.43
CA ILE A 81 -11.24 -2.83 -14.09
C ILE A 81 -10.19 -3.33 -13.10
N GLU A 82 -9.41 -4.36 -13.44
CA GLU A 82 -8.32 -4.87 -12.57
C GLU A 82 -7.32 -3.75 -12.25
N ARG A 83 -6.90 -2.98 -13.28
CA ARG A 83 -5.98 -1.85 -13.08
C ARG A 83 -6.56 -0.78 -12.15
N MET A 84 -7.85 -0.46 -12.29
CA MET A 84 -8.52 0.51 -11.42
C MET A 84 -8.61 0.01 -9.98
N GLN A 85 -8.96 -1.25 -9.76
CA GLN A 85 -9.03 -1.87 -8.44
C GLN A 85 -7.65 -1.90 -7.76
N ASN A 86 -6.62 -2.37 -8.46
CA ASN A 86 -5.25 -2.39 -7.93
C ASN A 86 -4.75 -0.99 -7.56
N LYS A 87 -5.07 0.02 -8.38
CA LYS A 87 -4.68 1.41 -8.10
C LYS A 87 -5.40 1.94 -6.85
N GLU A 88 -6.68 1.62 -6.70
CA GLU A 88 -7.45 2.03 -5.53
C GLU A 88 -6.97 1.33 -4.26
N GLU A 89 -6.70 0.02 -4.32
CA GLU A 89 -6.11 -0.73 -3.20
C GLU A 89 -4.75 -0.17 -2.77
N LEU A 90 -3.88 0.14 -3.73
CA LEU A 90 -2.60 0.80 -3.47
C LEU A 90 -2.81 2.15 -2.77
N ARG A 91 -3.70 2.99 -3.31
CA ARG A 91 -4.03 4.30 -2.74
C ARG A 91 -4.57 4.19 -1.31
N GLN A 92 -5.44 3.22 -1.05
CA GLN A 92 -5.99 2.97 0.29
C GLN A 92 -4.92 2.47 1.26
N SER A 93 -4.01 1.59 0.80
CA SER A 93 -2.86 1.15 1.58
C SER A 93 -1.92 2.31 1.91
N GLU A 94 -1.63 3.19 0.96
CA GLU A 94 -0.81 4.40 1.17
C GLU A 94 -1.45 5.34 2.19
N ILE A 95 -2.75 5.62 2.08
CA ILE A 95 -3.49 6.45 3.05
C ILE A 95 -3.42 5.84 4.44
N LYS A 96 -3.66 4.53 4.56
CA LYS A 96 -3.59 3.82 5.84
C LYS A 96 -2.17 3.91 6.43
N ASN A 97 -1.14 3.67 5.63
CA ASN A 97 0.25 3.74 6.06
C ASN A 97 0.64 5.17 6.49
N ASN A 98 0.22 6.18 5.73
CA ASN A 98 0.46 7.58 6.07
C ASN A 98 -0.21 7.98 7.38
N ILE A 99 -1.47 7.58 7.60
CA ILE A 99 -2.17 7.82 8.87
C ILE A 99 -1.41 7.15 10.02
N LEU A 100 -1.02 5.88 9.86
CA LEU A 100 -0.23 5.18 10.89
C LEU A 100 1.09 5.90 11.16
N PHE A 101 1.80 6.34 10.12
CA PHE A 101 3.07 7.04 10.22
C PHE A 101 2.96 8.40 10.93
N GLU A 102 1.92 9.18 10.63
CA GLU A 102 1.63 10.47 11.26
C GLU A 102 1.31 10.33 12.76
N HIS A 103 0.62 9.25 13.15
CA HIS A 103 0.19 9.04 14.53
C HIS A 103 1.20 8.27 15.40
N ILE A 104 2.28 7.73 14.83
CA ILE A 104 3.35 7.09 15.61
C ILE A 104 4.04 8.13 16.52
N PRO A 105 4.14 7.89 17.84
CA PRO A 105 4.75 8.81 18.81
C PRO A 105 6.29 8.72 18.80
N PHE A 106 6.89 8.46 17.64
CA PHE A 106 8.34 8.39 17.45
C PHE A 106 8.80 9.53 16.55
N SER A 107 10.00 10.02 16.85
CA SER A 107 10.81 10.72 15.87
C SER A 107 11.56 9.69 15.04
N ILE A 108 11.66 9.91 13.73
CA ILE A 108 12.27 8.99 12.78
C ILE A 108 13.36 9.76 12.04
N PHE A 109 14.56 9.19 12.00
CA PHE A 109 15.70 9.75 11.29
C PHE A 109 16.16 8.75 10.25
N LYS A 110 16.21 9.17 8.99
CA LYS A 110 16.91 8.44 7.94
C LYS A 110 18.36 8.90 7.95
N ILE A 111 19.29 7.99 8.19
CA ILE A 111 20.71 8.29 8.34
C ILE A 111 21.52 7.42 7.38
N SER A 112 22.51 8.00 6.71
CA SER A 112 23.47 7.22 5.93
C SER A 112 24.43 6.44 6.83
N LYS A 113 25.13 5.45 6.26
CA LYS A 113 26.19 4.69 6.95
C LYS A 113 27.34 5.56 7.48
N HIS A 114 27.48 6.77 6.96
CA HIS A 114 28.48 7.76 7.37
C HIS A 114 27.91 8.81 8.33
N GLY A 115 26.76 8.52 8.93
CA GLY A 115 26.15 9.38 9.94
C GLY A 115 25.51 10.67 9.42
N ILE A 116 25.26 10.78 8.11
CA ILE A 116 24.61 11.95 7.51
C ILE A 116 23.09 11.84 7.61
N LEU A 117 22.43 12.87 8.12
CA LEU A 117 20.98 12.96 8.23
C LEU A 117 20.37 13.24 6.86
N LEU A 118 19.62 12.29 6.31
CA LEU A 118 18.99 12.38 5.00
C LEU A 118 17.55 12.86 5.09
N GLU A 119 16.83 12.40 6.11
CA GLU A 119 15.42 12.75 6.33
C GLU A 119 15.12 12.73 7.84
N ILE A 120 14.21 13.61 8.28
CA ILE A 120 13.85 13.74 9.68
C ILE A 120 12.34 13.97 9.78
N LYS A 121 11.67 13.11 10.57
CA LYS A 121 10.32 13.34 11.10
C LYS A 121 10.41 13.43 12.61
N LEU A 122 9.89 14.51 13.19
CA LEU A 122 9.92 14.71 14.64
C LEU A 122 8.53 14.54 15.25
N ASP A 123 8.46 13.81 16.36
CA ASP A 123 7.30 13.87 17.24
C ASP A 123 7.24 15.24 17.94
N LYS A 124 6.07 15.61 18.45
CA LYS A 124 5.84 16.92 19.07
C LYS A 124 6.75 17.16 20.28
N LYS A 125 7.04 16.13 21.09
CA LYS A 125 7.86 16.28 22.30
C LYS A 125 9.33 16.49 21.94
N ILE A 126 9.89 15.68 21.05
CA ILE A 126 11.29 15.82 20.62
C ILE A 126 11.48 17.12 19.83
N LYS A 127 10.51 17.52 19.00
CA LYS A 127 10.56 18.82 18.31
C LYS A 127 10.72 19.98 19.30
N ALA A 128 9.92 20.02 20.36
CA ALA A 128 10.01 21.06 21.39
C ALA A 128 11.38 21.04 22.10
N ILE A 129 11.93 19.85 22.37
CA ILE A 129 13.27 19.68 22.96
C ILE A 129 14.36 20.23 22.01
N MET A 130 14.31 19.87 20.73
CA MET A 130 15.28 20.33 19.72
C MET A 130 15.25 21.85 19.54
N GLU A 131 14.06 22.46 19.54
CA GLU A 131 13.90 23.91 19.43
C GLU A 131 14.47 24.68 20.63
N GLN A 132 14.58 24.03 21.80
CA GLN A 132 15.23 24.62 22.97
C GLN A 132 16.76 24.46 22.97
N MET A 133 17.28 23.47 22.24
CA MET A 133 18.71 23.14 22.20
C MET A 133 19.45 23.79 21.03
N PHE A 134 18.78 23.96 19.89
CA PHE A 134 19.44 24.40 18.65
C PHE A 134 18.77 25.63 18.05
N GLU A 135 19.58 26.64 17.73
CA GLU A 135 19.12 27.86 17.05
C GLU A 135 18.78 27.59 15.57
N SER A 136 19.58 26.76 14.89
CA SER A 136 19.33 26.34 13.51
C SER A 136 18.50 25.06 13.46
N LYS A 137 17.44 25.06 12.66
CA LYS A 137 16.55 23.89 12.49
C LYS A 137 16.88 23.05 11.25
N ASN A 138 17.90 23.41 10.47
CA ASN A 138 18.27 22.68 9.27
C ASN A 138 19.40 21.69 9.58
N PHE A 139 19.03 20.42 9.73
CA PHE A 139 19.95 19.31 9.99
C PHE A 139 20.11 18.36 8.81
N ILE A 140 19.27 18.48 7.78
CA ILE A 140 19.36 17.63 6.58
C ILE A 140 20.68 17.91 5.86
N GLY A 141 21.36 16.84 5.45
CA GLY A 141 22.68 16.85 4.85
C GLY A 141 23.84 17.05 5.83
N LYS A 142 23.56 17.22 7.14
CA LYS A 142 24.60 17.38 8.16
C LYS A 142 24.88 16.05 8.86
N HIS A 143 26.08 15.95 9.43
CA HIS A 143 26.46 14.82 10.26
C HIS A 143 25.71 14.84 11.60
N MET A 144 25.34 13.67 12.13
CA MET A 144 24.59 13.53 13.38
C MET A 144 25.33 14.05 14.61
N SER A 145 26.66 14.19 14.53
CA SER A 145 27.48 14.84 15.57
C SER A 145 27.09 16.30 15.84
N ASN A 146 26.35 16.92 14.92
CA ASN A 146 25.80 18.25 15.14
C ASN A 146 24.54 18.23 16.04
N LEU A 147 23.97 17.04 16.29
CA LEU A 147 22.80 16.82 17.13
C LEU A 147 23.13 16.10 18.44
N LEU A 148 24.21 15.31 18.45
CA LEU A 148 24.55 14.42 19.55
C LEU A 148 25.94 14.78 20.12
N PRO A 149 26.16 14.60 21.43
CA PRO A 149 27.51 14.62 22.01
C PRO A 149 28.43 13.59 21.34
N SER A 150 29.75 13.77 21.42
CA SER A 150 30.75 12.86 20.82
C SER A 150 30.55 11.41 21.23
N ASP A 151 30.44 11.17 22.54
CA ASP A 151 30.37 9.82 23.09
C ASP A 151 29.10 9.08 22.63
N THR A 152 27.99 9.82 22.53
CA THR A 152 26.72 9.31 21.99
C THR A 152 26.80 9.10 20.49
N THR A 153 27.48 9.99 19.76
CA THR A 153 27.67 9.87 18.31
C THR A 153 28.42 8.59 17.96
N ASP A 154 29.53 8.33 18.65
CA ASP A 154 30.36 7.16 18.41
C ASP A 154 29.58 5.87 18.71
N ALA A 155 28.82 5.84 19.81
CA ALA A 155 27.98 4.71 20.16
C ALA A 155 26.85 4.45 19.13
N VAL A 156 26.22 5.51 18.60
CA VAL A 156 25.21 5.38 17.54
C VAL A 156 25.85 4.90 16.25
N GLN A 157 27.01 5.43 15.87
CA GLN A 157 27.73 5.03 14.66
C GLN A 157 28.11 3.54 14.70
N GLU A 158 28.64 3.06 15.84
CA GLU A 158 28.94 1.64 16.03
C GLU A 158 27.68 0.76 15.85
N LYS A 159 26.54 1.20 16.38
CA LYS A 159 25.27 0.48 16.24
C LYS A 159 24.72 0.49 14.82
N ILE A 160 24.92 1.58 14.07
CA ILE A 160 24.59 1.66 12.65
C ILE A 160 25.41 0.65 11.85
N GLU A 161 26.72 0.61 12.09
CA GLU A 161 27.61 -0.34 11.41
C GLU A 161 27.24 -1.79 11.72
N GLN A 162 26.93 -2.11 12.98
CA GLN A 162 26.43 -3.42 13.37
C GLN A 162 25.09 -3.77 12.70
N ALA A 163 24.14 -2.83 12.67
CA ALA A 163 22.83 -3.04 12.08
C ALA A 163 22.91 -3.33 10.57
N LEU A 164 23.73 -2.56 9.85
CA LEU A 164 23.96 -2.74 8.41
C LEU A 164 24.72 -4.03 8.12
N LYS A 165 25.75 -4.35 8.90
CA LYS A 165 26.56 -5.55 8.71
C LYS A 165 25.76 -6.83 8.95
N ASP A 166 24.97 -6.86 10.03
CA ASP A 166 24.19 -8.04 10.41
C ASP A 166 22.86 -8.11 9.64
N ASN A 167 22.47 -7.00 8.99
CA ASN A 167 21.16 -6.77 8.40
C ASN A 167 20.01 -7.02 9.41
N GLU A 168 20.21 -6.59 10.66
CA GLU A 168 19.28 -6.77 11.77
C GLU A 168 19.11 -5.48 12.57
N SER A 169 17.91 -5.29 13.15
CA SER A 169 17.64 -4.14 14.01
C SER A 169 18.48 -4.16 15.28
N LYS A 170 19.08 -3.02 15.66
CA LYS A 170 19.80 -2.85 16.92
C LYS A 170 19.11 -1.83 17.80
N GLU A 171 18.86 -2.20 19.04
CA GLU A 171 18.28 -1.32 20.05
C GLU A 171 19.38 -0.72 20.93
N MET A 172 19.20 0.54 21.34
CA MET A 172 20.03 1.18 22.36
C MET A 172 19.25 2.26 23.14
N LYS A 173 19.76 2.62 24.31
CA LYS A 173 19.28 3.77 25.08
C LYS A 173 20.21 4.95 24.89
N ILE A 174 19.64 6.13 24.69
CA ILE A 174 20.37 7.40 24.60
C ILE A 174 19.94 8.26 25.78
N ILE A 175 20.91 8.75 26.54
CA ILE A 175 20.67 9.64 27.68
C ILE A 175 21.27 10.99 27.34
N LEU A 176 20.45 12.04 27.30
CA LEU A 176 20.89 13.41 27.04
C LEU A 176 20.63 14.28 28.27
N SER A 177 21.62 15.08 28.66
CA SER A 177 21.51 16.06 29.72
C SER A 177 21.17 17.43 29.13
N ILE A 178 20.04 18.01 29.51
CA ILE A 178 19.54 19.29 28.99
C ILE A 178 19.12 20.18 30.15
N LYS A 179 19.81 21.32 30.35
CA LYS A 179 19.48 22.37 31.35
C LYS A 179 19.07 21.79 32.73
N ASP A 180 19.84 20.82 33.23
CA ASP A 180 19.67 20.09 34.50
C ASP A 180 18.71 18.88 34.53
N ASN A 181 18.03 18.58 33.42
CA ASN A 181 17.22 17.37 33.30
C ASN A 181 17.90 16.29 32.46
N GLN A 182 17.75 15.03 32.88
CA GLN A 182 18.10 13.88 32.06
C GLN A 182 16.89 13.42 31.25
N ILE A 183 17.05 13.40 29.92
CA ILE A 183 16.05 12.85 29.02
C ILE A 183 16.56 11.51 28.51
N ILE A 184 15.73 10.47 28.69
CA ILE A 184 16.03 9.11 28.27
C ILE A 184 15.23 8.83 26.99
N PHE A 185 15.96 8.42 25.96
CA PHE A 185 15.39 7.95 24.71
C PHE A 185 15.69 6.46 24.51
N GLN A 186 14.73 5.76 23.93
CA GLN A 186 14.93 4.45 23.33
C GLN A 186 15.08 4.65 21.83
N SER A 187 16.14 4.07 21.27
CA SER A 187 16.47 4.12 19.86
C SER A 187 16.46 2.71 19.29
N ASN A 188 15.70 2.52 18.21
CA ASN A 188 15.77 1.33 17.37
C ASN A 188 16.34 1.70 16.01
N ILE A 189 17.49 1.13 15.68
CA ILE A 189 18.22 1.36 14.44
C ILE A 189 17.94 0.17 13.52
N VAL A 190 17.25 0.41 12.41
CA VAL A 190 16.81 -0.61 11.46
C VAL A 190 17.54 -0.39 10.13
N PRO A 191 18.22 -1.41 9.57
CA PRO A 191 18.87 -1.27 8.27
C PRO A 191 17.84 -1.03 7.16
N LEU A 192 18.20 -0.14 6.23
CA LEU A 192 17.43 0.20 5.04
C LEU A 192 18.34 0.06 3.81
N GLY A 193 18.42 -1.16 3.29
CA GLY A 193 19.41 -1.52 2.27
C GLY A 193 20.84 -1.49 2.83
N ASP A 194 21.83 -1.28 1.96
CA ASP A 194 23.24 -1.51 2.32
C ASP A 194 23.94 -0.28 2.93
N ASN A 195 23.36 0.91 2.80
CA ASN A 195 24.04 2.17 3.09
C ASN A 195 23.25 3.15 3.96
N GLU A 196 22.04 2.78 4.39
CA GLU A 196 21.14 3.68 5.10
C GLU A 196 20.46 2.93 6.24
N VAL A 197 20.07 3.68 7.28
CA VAL A 197 19.28 3.16 8.40
C VAL A 197 18.08 4.07 8.67
N LEU A 198 17.04 3.50 9.24
CA LEU A 198 15.98 4.22 9.92
C LEU A 198 16.20 4.12 11.43
N VAL A 199 16.27 5.26 12.09
CA VAL A 199 16.39 5.36 13.55
C VAL A 199 15.07 5.83 14.11
N PHE A 200 14.39 4.94 14.85
CA PHE A 200 13.16 5.26 15.57
C PHE A 200 13.53 5.67 17.00
N LEU A 201 13.24 6.92 17.34
CA LEU A 201 13.56 7.53 18.62
C LEU A 201 12.28 7.80 19.41
N GLN A 202 12.15 7.14 20.55
CA GLN A 202 11.05 7.32 21.49
C GLN A 202 11.55 8.00 22.77
N ASN A 203 10.87 9.06 23.22
CA ASN A 203 11.12 9.63 24.53
C ASN A 203 10.46 8.77 25.63
N LEU A 204 11.26 8.23 26.55
CA LEU A 204 10.80 7.41 27.68
C LEU A 204 10.69 8.19 29.00
N THR A 205 11.04 9.46 28.99
CA THR A 205 11.05 10.30 30.20
C THR A 205 9.61 10.56 30.66
N ARG A 206 9.28 10.14 31.87
CA ARG A 206 7.97 10.43 32.47
C ARG A 206 7.87 11.92 32.78
N THR A 207 6.95 12.62 32.10
CA THR A 207 6.41 13.89 32.57
C THR A 207 5.40 13.58 33.68
N TRP A 208 5.76 13.90 34.92
CA TRP A 208 4.82 13.95 36.05
C TRP A 208 4.11 15.30 36.06
#